data_AF-A0A182SIY9-F1
#
_entry.id   AF-A0A182SIY9-F1
#
_cell.length_a   1.000
_cell.length_b   1.000
_cell.length_c   1.000
_cell.angle_alpha   90.00
_cell.angle_beta   90.00
_cell.angle_gamma   90.00
#
_symmetry.space_group_name_H-M   'P 1'
#
loop_
_entity.id
_entity.type
_entity.pdbx_description
1 polymer ?
#
loop_
_entity_poly.entity_id
_entity_poly.type
_entity_poly.pdbx_seq_one_letter_code
_entity_poly.pdbx_strand_id
1 'polypeptide(L)'
;MQSLVNYFYNKPGKLLLAGGLLFLSSEVAYELYLWLRKAPKPKPKSCEVFFVNRRKLLQPVPSPQAFLFEHINRIVSHIDRAEKSICLAMYIFTVREISEAVIRAKKRSVVVRVVTCESMVGNE
;
A
#
# COMPACT_ATOMS: atom_id res chain seq x y z
N MET A 1 -7.10 40.84 -37.38
CA MET A 1 -7.47 40.45 -35.99
C MET A 1 -8.78 41.06 -35.49
N GLN A 2 -9.12 42.32 -35.79
CA GLN A 2 -10.37 42.97 -35.32
C GLN A 2 -11.69 42.35 -35.87
N SER A 3 -11.66 41.77 -37.08
CA SER A 3 -12.85 41.15 -37.71
C SER A 3 -13.35 39.89 -36.99
N LEU A 4 -12.44 39.04 -36.49
CA LEU A 4 -12.79 37.83 -35.73
C LEU A 4 -13.43 38.17 -34.38
N VAL A 5 -12.91 39.20 -33.69
CA VAL A 5 -13.43 39.64 -32.39
C VAL A 5 -14.87 40.16 -32.51
N ASN A 6 -15.19 40.89 -33.58
CA ASN A 6 -16.56 41.36 -33.84
C ASN A 6 -17.52 40.24 -34.24
N TYR A 7 -17.03 39.20 -34.93
CA TYR A 7 -17.84 38.02 -35.26
C TYR A 7 -18.32 37.26 -34.01
N PHE A 8 -17.44 37.13 -33.00
CA PHE A 8 -17.79 36.53 -31.70
C PHE A 8 -18.72 37.39 -30.84
N TYR A 9 -18.87 38.68 -31.15
CA TYR A 9 -19.76 39.59 -30.41
C TYR A 9 -21.23 39.55 -30.90
N ASN A 10 -21.45 39.04 -32.13
CA ASN A 10 -22.78 38.85 -32.70
C ASN A 10 -23.52 37.66 -32.08
N LYS A 11 -24.86 37.72 -32.02
CA LYS A 11 -25.72 36.64 -31.47
C LYS A 11 -25.34 35.22 -31.93
N PRO A 12 -25.11 34.94 -33.24
CA PRO A 12 -24.68 33.61 -33.69
C PRO A 12 -23.25 33.24 -33.24
N GLY A 13 -22.32 34.19 -33.17
CA GLY A 13 -20.95 33.95 -32.71
C GLY A 13 -20.87 33.62 -31.21
N LYS A 14 -21.70 34.27 -30.39
CA LYS A 14 -21.87 33.93 -28.96
C LYS A 14 -22.45 32.53 -28.78
N LEU A 15 -23.37 32.11 -29.65
CA LEU A 15 -23.98 30.79 -29.59
C LEU A 15 -22.98 29.68 -29.95
N LEU A 16 -22.14 29.90 -30.97
CA LEU A 16 -21.06 28.98 -31.34
C LEU A 16 -19.99 28.88 -30.23
N LEU A 17 -19.59 30.00 -29.62
CA LEU A 17 -18.68 30.00 -28.48
C LEU A 17 -19.25 29.24 -27.29
N ALA A 18 -20.52 29.50 -26.94
CA ALA A 18 -21.18 28.82 -25.83
C ALA A 18 -21.29 27.30 -26.09
N GLY A 19 -21.66 26.89 -27.31
CA GLY A 19 -21.71 25.48 -27.70
C GLY A 19 -20.34 24.80 -27.65
N GLY A 20 -19.29 25.46 -28.13
CA GLY A 20 -17.91 24.95 -28.06
C GLY A 20 -17.41 24.81 -26.61
N LEU A 21 -17.70 25.78 -25.75
CA LEU A 21 -17.37 25.73 -24.32
C LEU A 21 -18.12 24.60 -23.61
N LEU A 22 -19.39 24.38 -23.94
CA LEU A 22 -20.19 23.29 -23.39
C LEU A 22 -19.57 21.93 -23.74
N PHE A 23 -19.22 21.71 -25.00
CA PHE A 23 -18.55 20.47 -25.45
C PHE A 23 -17.21 20.25 -24.76
N LEU A 24 -16.39 21.29 -24.64
CA LEU A 24 -15.09 21.17 -23.99
C LEU A 24 -15.25 20.86 -22.50
N SER A 25 -16.22 21.51 -21.83
CA SER A 25 -16.51 21.28 -20.43
C SER A 25 -17.06 19.88 -20.16
N SER A 26 -17.88 19.33 -21.06
CA SER A 26 -18.39 17.96 -20.93
C SER A 26 -17.30 16.92 -21.08
N GLU A 27 -16.34 17.13 -21.98
CA GLU A 27 -15.22 16.20 -22.17
C GLU A 27 -14.28 16.21 -20.96
N VAL A 28 -13.96 17.40 -20.45
CA VAL A 28 -13.15 17.55 -19.24
C VAL A 28 -13.84 16.94 -18.03
N ALA A 29 -15.15 17.15 -17.88
CA ALA A 29 -15.93 16.55 -16.81
C ALA A 29 -15.99 15.01 -16.94
N TYR A 30 -16.11 14.49 -18.16
CA TYR A 30 -16.14 13.06 -18.43
C TYR A 30 -14.79 12.39 -18.12
N GLU A 31 -13.67 12.98 -18.54
CA GLU A 31 -12.33 12.48 -18.22
C GLU A 31 -12.02 12.54 -16.72
N LEU A 32 -12.45 13.62 -16.04
CA LEU A 32 -12.33 13.71 -14.58
C LEU A 32 -13.16 12.62 -13.89
N TYR A 33 -14.38 12.37 -14.37
CA TYR A 33 -15.23 11.30 -13.87
C TYR A 33 -14.59 9.92 -14.08
N LEU A 34 -14.04 9.64 -15.26
CA LEU A 34 -13.31 8.40 -15.55
C LEU A 34 -12.07 8.26 -14.67
N TRP A 35 -11.33 9.34 -14.44
CA TRP A 35 -10.16 9.35 -13.56
C TRP A 35 -10.54 9.05 -12.10
N LEU A 36 -11.59 9.68 -11.57
CA LEU A 36 -12.11 9.40 -10.23
C LEU A 36 -12.64 7.96 -10.10
N ARG A 37 -13.17 7.38 -11.19
CA ARG A 37 -13.63 5.99 -11.24
C ARG A 37 -12.52 4.96 -11.46
N LYS A 38 -11.31 5.36 -11.85
CA LYS A 38 -10.18 4.42 -11.96
C LYS A 38 -9.88 3.86 -10.58
N ALA A 39 -10.39 2.65 -10.31
CA ALA A 39 -10.06 1.92 -9.11
C ALA A 39 -8.54 1.78 -9.04
N PRO A 40 -7.89 2.18 -7.93
CA PRO A 40 -6.46 1.98 -7.78
C PRO A 40 -6.17 0.49 -7.93
N LYS A 41 -5.24 0.15 -8.83
CA LYS A 41 -4.86 -1.25 -9.02
C LYS A 41 -4.41 -1.81 -7.66
N PRO A 42 -4.92 -2.98 -7.24
CA PRO A 42 -4.48 -3.58 -5.99
C PRO A 42 -2.96 -3.80 -6.09
N LYS A 43 -2.23 -3.41 -5.04
CA LYS A 43 -0.79 -3.68 -4.97
C LYS A 43 -0.59 -5.20 -5.11
N PRO A 44 0.41 -5.66 -5.89
CA PRO A 44 0.67 -7.09 -6.02
C PRO A 44 0.88 -7.70 -4.63
N LYS A 45 0.16 -8.79 -4.35
CA LYS A 45 0.29 -9.50 -3.08
C LYS A 45 1.66 -10.19 -3.08
N SER A 46 2.42 -10.03 -2.00
CA SER A 46 3.63 -10.80 -1.78
C SER A 46 3.25 -12.28 -1.64
N CYS A 47 3.63 -13.09 -2.63
CA CYS A 47 3.52 -14.54 -2.58
C CYS A 47 4.95 -15.09 -2.69
N GLU A 48 5.61 -15.17 -1.54
CA GLU A 48 6.99 -15.64 -1.42
C GLU A 48 7.08 -16.76 -0.39
N VAL A 49 7.86 -17.79 -0.70
CA VAL A 49 8.15 -18.91 0.21
C VAL A 49 9.60 -18.78 0.64
N PHE A 50 9.83 -18.84 1.95
CA PHE A 50 11.17 -18.77 2.51
C PHE A 50 11.55 -20.05 3.20
N PHE A 51 12.78 -20.46 2.91
CA PHE A 51 13.43 -21.59 3.56
C PHE A 51 14.47 -21.06 4.54
N VAL A 52 14.33 -21.47 5.80
CA VAL A 52 15.32 -21.26 6.87
C VAL A 52 16.45 -22.31 6.80
N ASN A 53 16.37 -23.23 5.83
CA ASN A 53 17.37 -24.26 5.60
C ASN A 53 18.77 -23.68 5.31
N ARG A 54 19.79 -24.53 5.49
CA ARG A 54 21.18 -24.20 5.13
C ARG A 54 21.26 -23.87 3.64
N ARG A 55 21.37 -22.59 3.29
CA ARG A 55 21.51 -22.14 1.90
C ARG A 55 22.98 -22.01 1.55
N LYS A 56 23.37 -22.46 0.35
CA LYS A 56 24.63 -22.03 -0.27
C LYS A 56 24.38 -20.63 -0.82
N LEU A 57 25.15 -19.66 -0.35
CA LEU A 57 25.08 -18.30 -0.84
C LEU A 57 25.59 -18.26 -2.28
N LEU A 58 24.72 -17.93 -3.24
CA LEU A 58 25.12 -17.72 -4.63
C LEU A 58 25.92 -16.42 -4.80
N GLN A 59 25.71 -15.46 -3.90
CA GLN A 59 26.42 -14.19 -3.85
C GLN A 59 26.86 -13.91 -2.41
N PRO A 60 28.07 -13.37 -2.18
CA PRO A 60 28.52 -12.99 -0.86
C PRO A 60 27.64 -11.85 -0.32
N VAL A 61 26.96 -12.12 0.80
CA VAL A 61 26.21 -11.11 1.56
C VAL A 61 27.22 -10.23 2.31
N PRO A 62 26.98 -8.91 2.42
CA PRO A 62 27.94 -7.99 3.03
C PRO A 62 28.27 -8.30 4.50
N SER A 63 27.38 -8.99 5.23
CA SER A 63 27.68 -9.54 6.54
C SER A 63 26.96 -10.86 6.82
N PRO A 64 27.58 -11.82 7.53
CA PRO A 64 26.91 -13.05 7.98
C PRO A 64 25.68 -12.78 8.85
N GLN A 65 25.70 -11.69 9.62
CA GLN A 65 24.57 -11.28 10.46
C GLN A 65 23.36 -10.88 9.61
N ALA A 66 23.56 -10.14 8.51
CA ALA A 66 22.46 -9.77 7.62
C ALA A 66 21.72 -11.01 7.06
N PHE A 67 22.45 -12.10 6.85
CA PHE A 67 21.87 -13.37 6.40
C PHE A 67 21.04 -14.05 7.50
N LEU A 68 21.55 -14.11 8.74
CA LEU A 68 20.86 -14.76 9.86
C LEU A 68 19.54 -14.06 10.22
N PHE A 69 19.50 -12.74 10.13
CA PHE A 69 18.33 -11.93 10.51
C PHE A 69 17.42 -11.57 9.34
N GLU A 70 17.72 -11.97 8.10
CA GLU A 70 16.95 -11.59 6.91
C GLU A 70 15.45 -11.89 7.08
N HIS A 71 15.13 -13.10 7.54
CA HIS A 71 13.74 -13.55 7.72
C HIS A 71 13.01 -12.76 8.81
N ILE A 72 13.70 -12.51 9.92
CA ILE A 72 13.15 -11.71 11.03
C ILE A 72 12.85 -10.30 10.55
N ASN A 73 13.81 -9.66 9.87
CA ASN A 73 13.66 -8.31 9.34
C ASN A 73 12.49 -8.18 8.35
N ARG A 74 12.27 -9.20 7.51
CA ARG A 74 11.11 -9.23 6.61
C ARG A 74 9.80 -9.36 7.38
N ILE A 75 9.69 -10.28 8.34
CA ILE A 75 8.49 -10.41 9.17
C ILE A 75 8.19 -9.09 9.90
N VAL A 76 9.21 -8.47 10.49
CA VAL A 76 9.12 -7.17 11.13
C VAL A 76 8.64 -6.10 10.14
N SER A 77 9.17 -6.07 8.91
CA SER A 77 8.72 -5.15 7.85
C SER A 77 7.23 -5.32 7.52
N HIS A 78 6.72 -6.55 7.46
CA HIS A 78 5.29 -6.81 7.26
C HIS A 78 4.43 -6.32 8.43
N ILE A 79 4.89 -6.54 9.66
CA ILE A 79 4.22 -6.06 10.88
C ILE A 79 4.21 -4.53 10.92
N ASP A 80 5.32 -3.88 10.57
CA ASP A 80 5.45 -2.43 10.58
C ASP A 80 4.59 -1.75 9.50
N ARG A 81 4.28 -2.45 8.41
CA ARG A 81 3.35 -2.00 7.36
C ARG A 81 1.86 -2.23 7.69
N ALA A 82 1.53 -2.91 8.79
CA ALA A 82 0.15 -3.16 9.14
C ALA A 82 -0.54 -1.87 9.61
N GLU A 83 -1.71 -1.57 9.03
CA GLU A 83 -2.47 -0.34 9.33
C GLU A 83 -3.72 -0.58 10.19
N LYS A 84 -4.38 -1.73 10.05
CA LYS A 84 -5.70 -1.98 10.66
C LYS A 84 -5.68 -3.04 11.76
N SER A 85 -5.16 -4.22 11.44
CA SER A 85 -5.14 -5.33 12.40
C SER A 85 -4.02 -6.33 12.12
N ILE A 86 -3.58 -7.01 13.18
CA ILE A 86 -2.70 -8.17 13.15
C ILE A 86 -3.41 -9.29 13.91
N CYS A 87 -3.58 -10.43 13.25
CA CYS A 87 -4.03 -11.68 13.87
C CYS A 87 -2.86 -12.65 13.90
N LEU A 88 -2.40 -13.01 15.09
CA LEU A 88 -1.31 -13.96 15.30
C LEU A 88 -1.88 -15.25 15.87
N ALA A 89 -1.60 -16.38 15.22
CA ALA A 89 -1.88 -17.71 15.72
C ALA A 89 -0.59 -18.52 15.67
N MET A 90 0.02 -18.78 16.82
CA MET A 90 1.35 -19.41 16.91
C MET A 90 1.43 -20.38 18.08
N TYR A 91 2.20 -21.46 17.92
CA TYR A 91 2.46 -22.43 18.98
C TYR A 91 3.34 -21.85 20.09
N ILE A 92 4.48 -21.25 19.72
CA ILE A 92 5.46 -20.63 20.63
C ILE A 92 5.90 -19.28 20.06
N PHE A 93 5.99 -18.24 20.90
CA PHE A 93 6.37 -16.89 20.46
C PHE A 93 7.52 -16.29 21.31
N THR A 94 8.75 -16.57 20.93
CA THR A 94 9.96 -16.21 21.72
C THR A 94 10.91 -15.22 21.04
N VAL A 95 10.74 -14.95 19.75
CA VAL A 95 11.62 -14.02 19.01
C VAL A 95 11.31 -12.58 19.41
N ARG A 96 12.23 -11.97 20.16
CA ARG A 96 12.05 -10.64 20.76
C ARG A 96 11.84 -9.54 19.73
N GLU A 97 12.56 -9.57 18.62
CA GLU A 97 12.47 -8.55 17.57
C GLU A 97 11.07 -8.51 16.95
N ILE A 98 10.44 -9.68 16.82
CA ILE A 98 9.07 -9.82 16.30
C ILE A 98 8.07 -9.38 17.37
N SER A 99 8.26 -9.74 18.64
CA SER A 99 7.35 -9.31 19.72
C SER A 99 7.37 -7.80 19.92
N GLU A 100 8.54 -7.17 19.86
CA GLU A 100 8.69 -5.72 19.88
C GLU A 100 7.99 -5.06 18.69
N ALA A 101 8.07 -5.64 17.49
CA ALA A 101 7.36 -5.14 16.32
C ALA A 101 5.84 -5.18 16.50
N VAL A 102 5.30 -6.27 17.08
CA VAL A 102 3.87 -6.39 17.41
C VAL A 102 3.47 -5.34 18.46
N ILE A 103 4.28 -5.12 19.48
CA ILE A 103 4.05 -4.08 20.49
C ILE A 103 4.07 -2.68 19.85
N ARG A 104 5.02 -2.40 18.95
CA ARG A 104 5.06 -1.14 18.19
C ARG A 104 3.79 -0.97 17.36
N ALA A 105 3.30 -2.02 16.70
CA ALA A 105 2.05 -1.97 15.96
C ALA A 105 0.85 -1.63 16.85
N LYS A 106 0.75 -2.27 18.03
CA LYS A 106 -0.29 -1.95 19.01
C LYS A 106 -0.25 -0.48 19.44
N LYS A 107 0.94 0.09 19.65
CA LYS A 107 1.13 1.52 19.97
C LYS A 107 0.68 2.45 18.84
N ARG A 108 0.72 2.01 17.58
CA ARG A 108 0.17 2.73 16.41
C ARG A 108 -1.33 2.52 16.21
N SER A 109 -2.06 2.05 17.23
CA SER A 109 -3.49 1.75 17.20
C SER A 109 -3.91 0.61 16.27
N VAL A 110 -2.98 -0.26 15.86
CA VAL A 110 -3.32 -1.50 15.14
C VAL A 110 -3.99 -2.47 16.10
N VAL A 111 -5.11 -3.07 15.69
CA VAL A 111 -5.82 -4.08 16.49
C VAL A 111 -5.04 -5.39 16.46
N VAL A 112 -4.44 -5.77 17.60
CA VAL A 112 -3.68 -7.02 17.74
C VAL A 112 -4.53 -8.06 18.45
N ARG A 113 -4.67 -9.25 17.85
CA ARG A 113 -5.29 -10.44 18.43
C ARG A 113 -4.29 -11.59 18.39
N VAL A 114 -4.10 -12.27 19.51
CA VAL A 114 -3.13 -13.37 19.64
C VAL A 114 -3.86 -14.61 20.13
N VAL A 115 -3.65 -15.72 19.44
CA VAL A 115 -4.02 -17.07 19.85
C VAL A 115 -2.73 -17.85 20.02
N THR A 116 -2.54 -18.46 21.19
CA THR A 116 -1.33 -19.21 21.54
C THR A 116 -1.70 -20.55 22.16
N CYS A 117 -0.74 -21.45 22.24
CA CYS A 117 -0.89 -22.69 23.00
C CYS A 117 -0.73 -22.42 24.51
N GLU A 118 -1.63 -22.97 25.32
CA GLU A 118 -1.61 -22.86 26.79
C GLU A 118 -0.30 -23.38 27.37
N SER A 119 0.21 -24.52 26.87
CA SER A 119 1.45 -25.13 27.35
C SER A 119 2.71 -24.28 27.12
N MET A 120 2.62 -23.21 26.32
CA MET A 120 3.75 -22.38 25.91
C MET A 120 3.59 -20.89 26.26
N VAL A 121 2.51 -20.50 26.95
CA VAL A 121 2.22 -19.09 27.28
C VAL A 121 2.80 -18.66 28.62
N GLY A 122 2.94 -19.59 29.57
CA GLY A 122 3.55 -19.36 30.87
C GLY A 122 5.01 -19.79 30.89
N ASN A 123 5.86 -19.00 31.56
CA ASN A 123 7.06 -19.53 32.20
C ASN A 123 6.61 -19.92 33.62
N GLU A 124 6.23 -21.18 33.82
CA GLU A 124 6.13 -21.76 35.17
C GLU A 124 7.53 -22.10 35.70
#